data_AF-A0A9X9WWH3-F1
#
_entry.id   AF-A0A9X9WWH3-F1
#
_cell.length_a   1.000
_cell.length_b   1.000
_cell.length_c   1.000
_cell.angle_alpha   90.00
_cell.angle_beta   90.00
_cell.angle_gamma   90.00
#
_symmetry.space_group_name_H-M   'P 1'
#
loop_
_entity.id
_entity.type
_entity.pdbx_description
1 polymer ?
#
loop_
_entity_poly.entity_id
_entity_poly.type
_entity_poly.pdbx_seq_one_letter_code
_entity_poly.pdbx_strand_id
1 'polypeptide(L)'
;MGLIVYERELKKLGGFRWNPNGFVLIEFGPDNRNHFRLDLANQNGRGKRVYSGGDYIYEVTSIHLKSFLGTGQDDTHTYWLYYYVAYVNAGVWKWTKDYVKDEITQTKNFTHMTAPEDDAQNGYVETSDFIEYLGKLVGSPQTLSNT
;
A
#
# COMPACT_ATOMS: atom_id res chain seq x y z
N MET A 1 3.98 2.24 -17.16
CA MET A 1 4.79 3.37 -16.65
C MET A 1 4.13 3.79 -15.36
N GLY A 2 4.86 3.76 -14.24
CA GLY A 2 4.33 4.01 -12.89
C GLY A 2 4.40 5.47 -12.44
N LEU A 3 3.93 5.75 -11.22
CA LEU A 3 4.12 7.04 -10.57
C LEU A 3 5.60 7.19 -10.16
N ILE A 4 6.24 8.27 -10.59
CA ILE A 4 7.61 8.58 -10.19
C ILE A 4 7.61 9.34 -8.86
N VAL A 5 8.30 8.80 -7.85
CA VAL A 5 8.41 9.43 -6.52
C VAL A 5 9.86 9.42 -6.06
N TYR A 6 10.29 10.50 -5.42
CA TYR A 6 11.62 10.64 -4.84
C TYR A 6 11.65 10.06 -3.42
N GLU A 7 12.75 9.40 -3.04
CA GLU A 7 12.93 8.81 -1.71
C GLU A 7 12.79 9.84 -0.60
N ARG A 8 13.35 11.04 -0.77
CA ARG A 8 13.23 12.12 0.24
C ARG A 8 11.78 12.51 0.51
N GLU A 9 10.90 12.42 -0.48
CA GLU A 9 9.49 12.75 -0.34
C GLU A 9 8.76 11.64 0.42
N LEU A 10 9.02 10.38 0.07
CA LEU A 10 8.47 9.23 0.80
C LEU A 10 8.92 9.19 2.27
N LYS A 11 10.16 9.61 2.56
CA LYS A 11 10.67 9.71 3.93
C LYS A 11 9.91 10.72 4.80
N LYS A 12 9.21 11.70 4.21
CA LYS A 12 8.36 12.64 4.95
C LYS A 12 7.09 11.98 5.52
N LEU A 13 6.69 10.83 4.99
CA LEU A 13 5.49 10.09 5.43
C LEU A 13 5.71 9.33 6.76
N GLY A 14 6.97 9.14 7.19
CA GLY A 14 7.28 8.26 8.32
C GLY A 14 7.26 6.78 7.93
N GLY A 15 7.77 5.91 8.81
CA GLY A 15 7.73 4.45 8.61
C GLY A 15 8.45 3.90 7.37
N PHE A 16 9.23 4.73 6.65
CA PHE A 16 9.85 4.36 5.38
C PHE A 16 10.84 3.20 5.52
N ARG A 17 10.61 2.12 4.78
CA ARG A 17 11.55 1.00 4.65
C ARG A 17 11.62 0.52 3.21
N TRP A 18 12.75 0.70 2.57
CA TRP A 18 13.01 0.11 1.25
C TRP A 18 13.35 -1.37 1.37
N ASN A 19 12.81 -2.18 0.46
CA ASN A 19 13.11 -3.61 0.36
C ASN A 19 13.75 -3.95 -1.00
N PRO A 20 14.88 -4.70 -1.02
CA PRO A 20 15.57 -5.08 -2.25
C PRO A 20 14.74 -5.98 -3.17
N ASN A 21 13.70 -6.65 -2.66
CA ASN A 21 12.77 -7.46 -3.46
C ASN A 21 11.77 -6.61 -4.27
N GLY A 22 11.87 -5.29 -4.18
CA GLY A 22 11.24 -4.37 -5.13
C GLY A 22 9.98 -3.69 -4.63
N PHE A 23 9.96 -3.35 -3.35
CA PHE A 23 8.90 -2.53 -2.78
C PHE A 23 9.44 -1.57 -1.72
N VAL A 24 8.65 -0.55 -1.41
CA VAL A 24 8.82 0.31 -0.25
C VAL A 24 7.66 0.06 0.70
N LEU A 25 7.94 -0.07 2.00
CA LEU A 25 6.92 -0.05 3.05
C LEU A 25 6.84 1.35 3.64
N ILE A 26 5.61 1.80 3.86
CA ILE A 26 5.26 3.04 4.54
C ILE A 26 4.24 2.70 5.62
N GLU A 27 4.47 3.19 6.84
CA GLU A 27 3.46 3.18 7.90
C GLU A 27 2.76 4.54 7.82
N PHE A 28 1.44 4.55 7.65
CA PHE A 28 0.67 5.77 7.40
C PHE A 28 -0.67 5.72 8.14
N GLY A 29 -1.30 6.87 8.36
CA GLY A 29 -2.59 6.97 9.05
C GLY A 29 -2.50 6.99 10.58
N PRO A 30 -3.65 7.12 11.26
CA PRO A 30 -3.70 7.23 12.72
C PRO A 30 -3.13 5.98 13.40
N ASP A 31 -2.25 6.20 14.39
CA ASP A 31 -1.57 5.18 15.19
C ASP A 31 -0.69 4.19 14.41
N ASN A 32 -0.26 4.51 13.18
CA ASN A 32 0.59 3.65 12.34
C ASN A 32 0.02 2.24 12.10
N ARG A 33 -1.31 2.08 12.16
CA ARG A 33 -1.97 0.78 11.99
C ARG A 33 -2.01 0.32 10.52
N ASN A 34 -1.93 1.27 9.58
CA ASN A 34 -1.98 0.98 8.16
C ASN A 34 -0.57 0.86 7.58
N HIS A 35 -0.32 -0.29 6.98
CA HIS A 35 0.93 -0.57 6.29
C HIS A 35 0.69 -0.53 4.79
N PHE A 36 1.29 0.44 4.13
CA PHE A 36 1.27 0.56 2.68
C PHE A 36 2.54 -0.04 2.10
N ARG A 37 2.38 -0.99 1.19
CA ARG A 37 3.44 -1.54 0.36
C ARG A 37 3.31 -0.95 -1.04
N LEU A 38 4.31 -0.20 -1.46
CA LEU A 38 4.42 0.42 -2.78
C LEU A 38 5.33 -0.47 -3.62
N ASP A 39 4.73 -1.22 -4.54
CA ASP A 39 5.48 -2.07 -5.45
C ASP A 39 6.15 -1.23 -6.54
N LEU A 40 7.42 -1.54 -6.80
CA LEU A 40 8.24 -0.81 -7.75
C LEU A 40 8.28 -1.56 -9.08
N ALA A 41 8.36 -0.82 -10.19
CA ALA A 41 8.62 -1.38 -11.50
C ALA A 41 9.87 -2.28 -11.45
N ASN A 42 9.80 -3.48 -12.02
CA ASN A 42 10.93 -4.39 -12.00
C ASN A 42 12.06 -3.94 -12.93
N GLN A 43 13.29 -4.02 -12.45
CA GLN A 43 14.52 -3.92 -13.24
C GLN A 43 15.42 -5.12 -12.91
N ASN A 44 15.52 -6.07 -13.85
CA ASN A 44 16.36 -7.27 -13.73
C ASN A 44 16.14 -8.09 -12.43
N GLY A 45 14.87 -8.31 -12.05
CA GLY A 45 14.51 -9.12 -10.88
C GLY A 45 14.66 -8.42 -9.53
N ARG A 46 14.95 -7.11 -9.52
CA ARG A 46 14.88 -6.23 -8.34
C ARG A 46 13.94 -5.07 -8.64
N GLY A 47 13.37 -4.43 -7.62
CA GLY A 47 12.64 -3.19 -7.87
C GLY A 47 13.57 -2.09 -8.36
N LYS A 48 13.13 -1.37 -9.40
CA LYS A 48 13.82 -0.26 -10.02
C LYS A 48 13.98 0.86 -8.99
N ARG A 49 15.22 1.03 -8.54
CA ARG A 49 15.69 2.13 -7.69
C ARG A 49 16.85 2.80 -8.41
N VAL A 50 16.66 4.02 -8.88
CA VAL A 50 17.65 4.74 -9.68
C VAL A 50 18.23 5.87 -8.84
N TYR A 51 19.55 5.91 -8.67
CA TYR A 51 20.20 7.04 -8.02
C TYR A 51 20.44 8.16 -9.04
N SER A 52 19.93 9.36 -8.76
CA SER A 52 20.07 10.52 -9.63
C SER A 52 20.01 11.80 -8.81
N GLY A 53 20.92 12.75 -9.10
CA GLY A 53 20.88 14.08 -8.48
C GLY A 53 20.96 14.09 -6.95
N GLY A 54 21.64 13.11 -6.34
CA GLY A 54 21.78 13.02 -4.88
C GLY A 54 20.63 12.29 -4.17
N ASP A 55 19.67 11.73 -4.91
CA ASP A 55 18.50 11.06 -4.34
C ASP A 55 18.16 9.78 -5.11
N TYR A 56 17.34 8.93 -4.51
CA TYR A 56 16.78 7.77 -5.19
C TYR A 56 15.41 8.08 -5.76
N ILE A 57 15.20 7.61 -6.99
CA ILE A 57 13.94 7.71 -7.72
C ILE A 57 13.31 6.32 -7.77
N TYR A 58 12.04 6.26 -7.42
CA TYR A 58 11.19 5.08 -7.45
C TYR A 58 10.12 5.23 -8.53
N GLU A 59 9.86 4.16 -9.26
CA GLU A 59 8.70 4.06 -10.17
C GLU A 59 7.68 3.10 -9.55
N VAL A 60 6.65 3.65 -8.91
CA VAL A 60 5.61 2.89 -8.19
C VAL A 60 4.53 2.43 -9.16
N THR A 61 4.25 1.13 -9.19
CA THR A 61 3.30 0.51 -10.12
C THR A 61 2.01 0.04 -9.47
N SER A 62 2.04 -0.23 -8.17
CA SER A 62 0.87 -0.64 -7.41
C SER A 62 1.04 -0.38 -5.92
N ILE A 63 -0.07 -0.34 -5.21
CA ILE A 63 -0.12 -0.10 -3.77
C ILE A 63 -0.95 -1.22 -3.13
N HIS A 64 -0.44 -1.77 -2.04
CA HIS A 64 -1.18 -2.67 -1.16
C HIS A 64 -1.32 -2.03 0.21
N LEU A 65 -2.54 -1.96 0.71
CA LEU A 65 -2.84 -1.70 2.11
C LEU A 65 -2.89 -3.02 2.87
N LYS A 66 -2.31 -3.05 4.06
CA LYS A 66 -2.59 -4.01 5.11
C LYS A 66 -3.02 -3.25 6.37
N SER A 67 -4.27 -3.39 6.78
CA SER A 67 -4.85 -2.72 7.95
C SER A 67 -5.35 -3.75 8.97
N PHE A 68 -5.22 -3.43 10.26
CA PHE A 68 -5.68 -4.27 11.36
C PHE A 68 -7.16 -4.00 11.64
N LEU A 69 -7.99 -5.05 11.59
CA LEU A 69 -9.43 -4.92 11.86
C LEU A 69 -9.78 -5.24 13.33
N GLY A 70 -9.04 -6.13 13.98
CA GLY A 70 -9.34 -6.56 15.35
C GLY A 70 -8.84 -7.96 15.69
N THR A 71 -9.08 -8.33 16.95
CA THR A 71 -8.98 -9.71 17.42
C THR A 71 -10.37 -10.33 17.58
N GLY A 72 -10.48 -11.64 17.35
CA GLY A 72 -11.69 -12.40 17.64
C GLY A 72 -11.97 -12.51 19.14
N GLN A 73 -13.15 -13.02 19.51
CA GLN A 73 -13.63 -13.08 20.91
C GLN A 73 -12.68 -13.79 21.89
N ASP A 74 -11.91 -14.77 21.41
CA ASP A 74 -10.97 -15.55 22.24
C ASP A 74 -9.50 -15.13 22.06
N ASP A 75 -9.22 -13.98 21.41
CA ASP A 75 -7.86 -13.49 21.05
C ASP A 75 -7.00 -14.47 20.22
N THR A 76 -7.58 -15.57 19.77
CA THR A 76 -6.94 -16.62 18.97
C THR A 76 -6.87 -16.27 17.49
N HIS A 77 -7.71 -15.34 17.03
CA HIS A 77 -7.80 -14.91 15.64
C HIS A 77 -7.46 -13.42 15.51
N THR A 78 -6.61 -13.10 14.55
CA THR A 78 -6.32 -11.71 14.16
C THR A 78 -6.80 -11.47 12.74
N TYR A 79 -7.63 -10.44 12.56
CA TYR A 79 -8.17 -10.08 11.25
C TYR A 79 -7.41 -8.93 10.63
N TRP A 80 -6.97 -9.12 9.39
CA TRP A 80 -6.27 -8.11 8.60
C TRP A 80 -7.01 -7.85 7.30
N LEU A 81 -7.35 -6.59 7.04
CA LEU A 81 -7.80 -6.15 5.73
C LEU A 81 -6.61 -6.03 4.78
N TYR A 82 -6.75 -6.56 3.58
CA TYR A 82 -5.85 -6.34 2.47
C TYR A 82 -6.60 -5.67 1.32
N TYR A 83 -6.08 -4.54 0.85
CA TYR A 83 -6.65 -3.79 -0.28
C TYR A 83 -5.57 -3.50 -1.31
N TYR A 84 -5.88 -3.70 -2.60
CA TYR A 84 -4.90 -3.60 -3.69
C TYR A 84 -5.40 -2.72 -4.84
N VAL A 85 -4.51 -1.83 -5.28
CA VAL A 85 -4.74 -0.90 -6.39
C VAL A 85 -3.55 -0.89 -7.34
N ALA A 86 -3.83 -0.82 -8.63
CA ALA A 86 -2.82 -0.76 -9.69
C ALA A 86 -2.77 0.63 -10.33
N TYR A 87 -1.58 1.11 -10.64
CA TYR A 87 -1.40 2.33 -11.43
C TYR A 87 -1.78 2.08 -12.89
N VAL A 88 -2.64 2.92 -13.44
CA VAL A 88 -3.10 2.79 -14.83
C VAL A 88 -2.30 3.74 -15.73
N ASN A 89 -2.56 5.03 -15.62
CA ASN A 89 -1.84 6.12 -16.30
C ASN A 89 -2.34 7.47 -15.78
N ALA A 90 -1.64 8.56 -16.12
CA ALA A 90 -2.10 9.94 -15.93
C ALA A 90 -2.62 10.29 -14.51
N GLY A 91 -2.05 9.66 -13.49
CA GLY A 91 -2.44 9.86 -12.09
C GLY A 91 -3.62 9.00 -11.62
N VAL A 92 -4.14 8.11 -12.46
CA VAL A 92 -5.27 7.24 -12.13
C VAL A 92 -4.78 5.90 -11.58
N TRP A 93 -5.35 5.52 -10.45
CA TRP A 93 -5.19 4.24 -9.78
C TRP A 93 -6.50 3.48 -9.83
N LYS A 94 -6.45 2.16 -10.03
CA LYS A 94 -7.66 1.34 -10.14
C LYS A 94 -7.66 0.25 -9.08
N TRP A 95 -8.76 0.16 -8.35
CA TRP A 95 -9.01 -0.98 -7.46
C TRP A 95 -9.13 -2.27 -8.26
N THR A 96 -8.54 -3.33 -7.72
CA THR A 96 -8.44 -4.61 -8.43
C THR A 96 -8.68 -5.81 -7.53
N LYS A 97 -8.46 -5.70 -6.22
CA LYS A 97 -8.73 -6.78 -5.28
C LYS A 97 -8.79 -6.28 -3.84
N ASP A 98 -9.63 -6.92 -3.04
CA ASP A 98 -9.60 -6.89 -1.59
C ASP A 98 -9.91 -8.28 -0.99
N TYR A 99 -9.53 -8.47 0.27
CA TYR A 99 -9.91 -9.62 1.08
C TYR A 99 -9.56 -9.36 2.56
N VAL A 100 -10.21 -10.09 3.45
CA VAL A 100 -9.80 -10.18 4.85
C VAL A 100 -9.00 -11.47 5.02
N LYS A 101 -7.84 -11.35 5.68
CA LYS A 101 -7.02 -12.46 6.12
C LYS A 101 -7.31 -12.71 7.60
N ASP A 102 -7.81 -13.89 7.90
CA ASP A 102 -7.89 -14.41 9.27
C ASP A 102 -6.59 -15.17 9.58
N GLU A 103 -5.84 -14.72 10.59
CA GLU A 103 -4.60 -15.36 11.06
C GLU A 103 -4.77 -15.90 12.48
N ILE A 104 -4.56 -17.22 12.64
CA ILE A 104 -4.60 -17.87 13.94
C ILE A 104 -3.30 -17.55 14.69
N THR A 105 -3.40 -16.84 15.81
CA THR A 105 -2.28 -16.26 16.57
C THR A 105 -1.22 -17.32 16.94
N GLN A 106 -1.66 -18.51 17.37
CA GLN A 106 -0.80 -19.57 17.91
C GLN A 106 -0.09 -20.38 16.82
N THR A 107 -0.75 -20.65 15.69
CA THR A 107 -0.24 -21.55 14.65
C THR A 107 0.28 -20.82 13.42
N LYS A 108 -0.04 -19.53 13.29
CA LYS A 108 0.25 -18.71 12.10
C LYS A 108 -0.38 -19.24 10.80
N ASN A 109 -1.34 -20.16 10.91
CA ASN A 109 -2.19 -20.56 9.81
C ASN A 109 -3.15 -19.43 9.44
N PHE A 110 -3.50 -19.34 8.16
CA PHE A 110 -4.39 -18.29 7.69
C PHE A 110 -5.32 -18.75 6.59
N THR A 111 -6.47 -18.08 6.51
CA THR A 111 -7.44 -18.20 5.43
C THR A 111 -7.76 -16.82 4.86
N HIS A 112 -8.28 -16.79 3.65
CA HIS A 112 -8.79 -15.57 3.04
C HIS A 112 -10.30 -15.67 2.90
N MET A 113 -10.97 -14.58 3.22
CA MET A 113 -12.39 -14.39 2.97
C MET A 113 -12.62 -13.10 2.18
N THR A 114 -13.69 -13.06 1.39
CA THR A 114 -14.12 -11.83 0.72
C THR A 114 -14.28 -10.74 1.76
N ALA A 115 -13.74 -9.55 1.47
CA ALA A 115 -13.91 -8.42 2.36
C ALA A 115 -15.40 -8.08 2.46
N PRO A 116 -15.97 -7.95 3.67
CA PRO A 116 -17.27 -7.32 3.86
C PRO A 116 -17.30 -5.92 3.22
N GLU A 117 -18.47 -5.47 2.80
CA GLU A 117 -18.63 -4.18 2.10
C GLU A 117 -18.08 -3.00 2.92
N ASP A 118 -18.34 -2.98 4.24
CA ASP A 118 -17.84 -1.94 5.14
C ASP A 118 -16.30 -1.94 5.21
N ASP A 119 -15.67 -3.11 5.31
CA ASP A 119 -14.21 -3.22 5.34
C ASP A 119 -13.59 -2.84 3.98
N ALA A 120 -14.20 -3.27 2.89
CA ALA A 120 -13.80 -2.88 1.53
C ALA A 120 -13.86 -1.36 1.35
N GLN A 121 -14.94 -0.73 1.82
CA GLN A 121 -15.12 0.72 1.77
C GLN A 121 -14.10 1.45 2.65
N ASN A 122 -13.79 0.92 3.84
CA ASN A 122 -12.72 1.46 4.69
C ASN A 122 -11.36 1.41 3.97
N GLY A 123 -11.03 0.27 3.35
CA GLY A 123 -9.82 0.11 2.56
C GLY A 123 -9.75 1.07 1.36
N TYR A 124 -10.88 1.33 0.70
CA TYR A 124 -10.99 2.32 -0.37
C TYR A 124 -10.66 3.72 0.14
N VAL A 125 -11.26 4.15 1.26
CA VAL A 125 -11.05 5.49 1.83
C VAL A 125 -9.59 5.67 2.25
N GLU A 126 -9.03 4.72 3.01
CA GLU A 126 -7.64 4.80 3.48
C GLU A 126 -6.64 4.83 2.31
N THR A 127 -6.90 4.05 1.26
CA THR A 127 -6.06 4.03 0.07
C THR A 127 -6.22 5.30 -0.76
N SER A 128 -7.43 5.83 -0.87
CA SER A 128 -7.72 7.10 -1.56
C SER A 128 -6.98 8.26 -0.88
N ASP A 129 -7.05 8.35 0.44
CA ASP A 129 -6.34 9.37 1.22
C ASP A 129 -4.83 9.27 0.98
N PHE A 130 -4.27 8.06 1.08
CA PHE A 130 -2.84 7.84 0.82
C PHE A 130 -2.42 8.25 -0.61
N ILE A 131 -3.22 7.91 -1.62
CA ILE A 131 -3.00 8.30 -3.01
C ILE A 131 -3.03 9.83 -3.16
N GLU A 132 -3.97 10.52 -2.52
CA GLU A 132 -4.04 11.99 -2.55
C GLU A 132 -2.77 12.61 -1.95
N TYR A 133 -2.27 12.06 -0.85
CA TYR A 133 -1.01 12.48 -0.25
C TYR A 133 0.20 12.25 -1.17
N LEU A 134 0.27 11.10 -1.85
CA LEU A 134 1.30 10.86 -2.88
C LEU A 134 1.23 11.92 -3.98
N GLY A 135 0.02 12.30 -4.41
CA GLY A 135 -0.18 13.35 -5.42
C GLY A 135 0.34 14.72 -4.99
N LYS A 136 0.14 15.07 -3.71
CA LYS A 136 0.72 16.30 -3.13
C LYS A 136 2.26 16.25 -3.13
N LEU A 137 2.86 15.11 -2.79
CA LEU A 137 4.32 14.94 -2.77
C LEU A 137 4.96 15.05 -4.16
N VAL A 138 4.31 14.52 -5.20
CA VAL A 138 4.83 14.58 -6.58
C VAL A 138 4.39 15.84 -7.35
N GLY A 139 3.57 16.70 -6.74
CA GLY A 139 3.05 17.91 -7.38
C GLY A 139 2.10 17.62 -8.55
N SER A 140 1.42 16.47 -8.55
CA SER A 140 0.54 16.03 -9.62
C SER A 140 -0.68 15.29 -9.04
N PRO A 141 -1.93 15.67 -9.39
CA PRO A 141 -3.12 15.03 -8.87
C PRO A 141 -3.09 13.51 -9.09
N GLN A 142 -3.50 12.76 -8.06
CA GLN A 142 -3.68 11.32 -8.14
C GLN A 142 -5.09 10.98 -7.67
N THR A 143 -5.75 10.03 -8.33
CA THR A 143 -7.13 9.65 -8.02
C THR A 143 -7.28 8.14 -8.01
N LEU A 144 -8.09 7.65 -7.08
CA LEU A 144 -8.56 6.27 -7.06
C LEU A 144 -9.88 6.18 -7.84
N SER A 145 -9.94 5.26 -8.79
CA SER A 145 -11.12 4.97 -9.61
C SER A 145 -11.71 3.60 -9.23
N ASN A 146 -13.04 3.57 -9.11
CA ASN A 146 -13.84 2.35 -8.96
C ASN A 146 -14.27 1.74 -10.31
N THR A 147 -13.89 2.36 -11.44
CA THR A 147 -14.39 2.02 -12.79
C THR A 147 -13.29 1.72 -13.80
#